data_AF-A0A2G8K5T9-F1
#
_entry.id   AF-A0A2G8K5T9-F1
#
_cell.length_a   1.000
_cell.length_b   1.000
_cell.length_c   1.000
_cell.angle_alpha   90.00
_cell.angle_beta   90.00
_cell.angle_gamma   90.00
#
_symmetry.space_group_name_H-M   'P 1'
#
loop_
_entity.id
_entity.type
_entity.pdbx_description
1 polymer ?
#
loop_
_entity_poly.entity_id
_entity_poly.type
_entity_poly.pdbx_seq_one_letter_code
_entity_poly.pdbx_strand_id
1 'polypeptide(L)'
;MYGAWGTICDDYWDMDDANVACRQLGLGPAVSASSSASYGKGTGPIWLDDVQCFGSEENILACHKVGVLVHNCGHHEDAGVKCRKEIRLVGGTTDDEGRIEIFLNGAWGTICDDSWGMDDANVACRQLGYSAAEVATSSASYGAGTGQIWLDDVQCDGSEGHILACNNNGVGVHNCGHGEDAGVKCENPPGAKMKRVLRVDNLGILRRRQQLVLRVTEKELVRSGWMMYNVTDPNKTYMLVATMVSVNTTVVMVKMLVLDVNFKSRESCLKRRNIDIGRNTASSYIITCTTAVVPETLN
;
A
#
# COMPACT_ATOMS: atom_id res chain seq x y z
N MET A 1 0.11 -27.11 -1.75
CA MET A 1 0.51 -28.53 -1.69
C MET A 1 0.11 -29.20 -3.00
N TYR A 2 0.73 -30.33 -3.38
CA TYR A 2 0.41 -31.05 -4.64
C TYR A 2 0.50 -30.18 -5.92
N GLY A 3 1.42 -29.20 -5.93
CA GLY A 3 1.61 -28.28 -7.06
C GLY A 3 0.53 -27.20 -7.22
N ALA A 4 -0.43 -27.09 -6.31
CA ALA A 4 -1.52 -26.12 -6.38
C ALA A 4 -1.55 -25.15 -5.19
N TRP A 5 -1.94 -23.91 -5.47
CA TRP A 5 -2.28 -22.87 -4.49
C TRP A 5 -3.70 -23.04 -3.97
N GLY A 6 -3.96 -22.59 -2.75
CA GLY A 6 -5.29 -22.59 -2.12
C GLY A 6 -5.28 -21.74 -0.84
N THR A 7 -6.41 -21.72 -0.13
CA THR A 7 -6.63 -20.82 1.02
C THR A 7 -6.69 -21.58 2.36
N ILE A 8 -6.82 -20.83 3.45
CA ILE A 8 -6.97 -21.31 4.83
C ILE A 8 -8.28 -20.74 5.37
N CYS A 9 -9.09 -21.53 6.07
CA CYS A 9 -10.31 -21.04 6.70
C CYS A 9 -10.00 -20.19 7.94
N ASP A 10 -10.89 -19.24 8.24
CA ASP A 10 -10.80 -18.33 9.37
C ASP A 10 -11.36 -18.87 10.69
N ASP A 11 -11.93 -20.08 10.69
CA ASP A 11 -12.33 -20.77 11.91
C ASP A 11 -11.10 -21.01 12.80
N TYR A 12 -11.19 -20.51 14.04
CA TYR A 12 -10.10 -20.41 15.03
C TYR A 12 -8.86 -19.60 14.63
N TRP A 13 -8.86 -18.94 13.46
CA TRP A 13 -7.73 -18.15 12.99
C TRP A 13 -7.42 -16.96 13.91
N ASP A 14 -6.31 -17.05 14.63
CA ASP A 14 -5.92 -16.08 15.65
C ASP A 14 -4.54 -15.43 15.41
N MET A 15 -4.06 -14.69 16.42
CA MET A 15 -2.80 -13.98 16.33
C MET A 15 -1.58 -14.90 16.37
N ASP A 16 -1.67 -16.07 17.02
CA ASP A 16 -0.58 -17.04 17.06
C ASP A 16 -0.43 -17.72 15.71
N ASP A 17 -1.54 -18.03 15.03
CA ASP A 17 -1.54 -18.50 13.64
C ASP A 17 -0.95 -17.47 12.67
N ALA A 18 -1.43 -16.23 12.80
CA ALA A 18 -0.97 -15.12 11.99
C ALA A 18 0.53 -14.84 12.20
N ASN A 19 1.05 -14.97 13.43
CA ASN A 19 2.47 -14.82 13.72
C ASN A 19 3.31 -15.91 13.05
N VAL A 20 2.87 -17.17 13.10
CA VAL A 20 3.53 -18.27 12.39
C VAL A 20 3.54 -18.01 10.88
N ALA A 21 2.41 -17.60 10.30
CA ALA A 21 2.32 -17.25 8.89
C ALA A 21 3.25 -16.09 8.49
N CYS A 22 3.29 -15.00 9.27
CA CYS A 22 4.18 -13.87 8.98
C CYS A 22 5.66 -14.27 9.06
N ARG A 23 6.04 -15.01 10.10
CA ARG A 23 7.41 -15.47 10.29
C ARG A 23 7.84 -16.43 9.19
N GLN A 24 6.96 -17.35 8.77
CA GLN A 24 7.21 -18.26 7.66
C GLN A 24 7.53 -17.52 6.35
N LEU A 25 7.00 -16.31 6.16
CA LEU A 25 7.27 -15.45 5.01
C LEU A 25 8.50 -14.53 5.19
N GLY A 26 9.23 -14.63 6.31
CA GLY A 26 10.35 -13.74 6.62
C GLY A 26 9.93 -12.30 6.92
N LEU A 27 8.68 -12.10 7.36
CA LEU A 27 8.16 -10.80 7.76
C LEU A 27 8.16 -10.66 9.28
N GLY A 28 8.03 -9.41 9.76
CA GLY A 28 7.90 -9.13 11.19
C GLY A 28 6.58 -9.63 11.79
N PRO A 29 6.35 -9.43 13.10
CA PRO A 29 5.19 -9.95 13.81
C PRO A 29 3.85 -9.55 13.16
N ALA A 30 2.85 -10.40 13.33
CA ALA A 30 1.50 -10.08 12.88
C ALA A 30 0.96 -8.84 13.60
N VAL A 31 0.34 -7.97 12.83
CA VAL A 31 -0.41 -6.79 13.30
C VAL A 31 -1.89 -7.12 13.42
N SER A 32 -2.40 -8.03 12.60
CA SER A 32 -3.77 -8.51 12.68
C SER A 32 -3.95 -9.86 12.01
N ALA A 33 -4.71 -10.74 12.65
CA ALA A 33 -5.42 -11.86 12.05
C ALA A 33 -6.79 -11.36 11.56
N SER A 34 -7.16 -11.68 10.32
CA SER A 34 -8.42 -11.24 9.72
C SER A 34 -9.25 -12.43 9.28
N SER A 35 -10.56 -12.27 9.44
CA SER A 35 -11.58 -13.22 9.00
C SER A 35 -12.42 -12.65 7.86
N SER A 36 -13.35 -13.46 7.39
CA SER A 36 -14.41 -13.18 6.43
C SER A 36 -13.91 -12.68 5.07
N ALA A 37 -12.79 -13.25 4.60
CA ALA A 37 -12.18 -12.87 3.33
C ALA A 37 -11.97 -11.36 3.22
N SER A 38 -11.47 -10.71 4.28
CA SER A 38 -11.33 -9.25 4.38
C SER A 38 -10.49 -8.62 3.26
N TYR A 39 -9.56 -9.39 2.67
CA TYR A 39 -8.71 -9.00 1.55
C TYR A 39 -9.25 -9.43 0.18
N GLY A 40 -10.39 -10.11 0.17
CA GLY A 40 -11.02 -10.72 -0.99
C GLY A 40 -11.06 -12.23 -0.87
N LYS A 41 -12.04 -12.83 -1.55
CA LYS A 41 -12.21 -14.28 -1.63
C LYS A 41 -11.15 -14.88 -2.54
N GLY A 42 -10.52 -15.95 -2.10
CA GLY A 42 -9.68 -16.79 -2.93
C GLY A 42 -10.49 -17.66 -3.89
N THR A 43 -9.76 -18.55 -4.56
CA THR A 43 -10.30 -19.55 -5.47
C THR A 43 -9.54 -20.85 -5.30
N GLY A 44 -10.16 -21.97 -5.69
CA GLY A 44 -9.53 -23.29 -5.63
C GLY A 44 -9.78 -24.01 -4.31
N PRO A 45 -8.85 -24.88 -3.85
CA PRO A 45 -9.04 -25.64 -2.63
C PRO A 45 -8.85 -24.76 -1.37
N ILE A 46 -9.60 -25.05 -0.32
CA ILE A 46 -9.31 -24.60 1.04
C ILE A 46 -8.49 -25.72 1.70
N TRP A 47 -7.22 -25.45 1.99
CA TRP A 47 -6.27 -26.49 2.42
C TRP A 47 -6.37 -26.82 3.90
N LEU A 48 -6.61 -25.82 4.74
CA LEU A 48 -6.56 -25.93 6.19
C LEU A 48 -7.79 -25.30 6.81
N ASP A 49 -8.21 -25.86 7.94
CA ASP A 49 -9.34 -25.43 8.77
C ASP A 49 -9.00 -25.72 10.24
N ASP A 50 -9.62 -24.97 11.15
CA ASP A 50 -9.36 -24.99 12.60
C ASP A 50 -7.87 -24.93 12.96
N VAL A 51 -7.11 -24.05 12.28
CA VAL A 51 -5.67 -23.87 12.55
C VAL A 51 -5.50 -23.29 13.94
N GLN A 52 -4.67 -23.93 14.76
CA GLN A 52 -4.42 -23.55 16.15
C GLN A 52 -2.93 -23.73 16.45
N CYS A 53 -2.16 -22.70 16.17
CA CYS A 53 -0.74 -22.62 16.50
C CYS A 53 -0.55 -22.22 17.97
N PHE A 54 0.57 -22.64 18.56
CA PHE A 54 1.12 -22.08 19.80
C PHE A 54 1.96 -20.82 19.57
N GLY A 55 2.20 -20.45 18.30
CA GLY A 55 3.00 -19.29 17.89
C GLY A 55 4.50 -19.58 17.71
N SER A 56 4.95 -20.81 18.01
CA SER A 56 6.36 -21.21 17.97
C SER A 56 6.70 -22.17 16.82
N GLU A 57 5.71 -22.63 16.09
CA GLU A 57 5.81 -23.57 14.97
C GLU A 57 6.58 -23.00 13.78
N GLU A 58 7.48 -23.79 13.19
CA GLU A 58 8.32 -23.34 12.07
C GLU A 58 7.52 -22.86 10.85
N ASN A 59 6.33 -23.40 10.63
CA ASN A 59 5.44 -23.04 9.54
C ASN A 59 3.99 -23.42 9.87
N ILE A 60 3.04 -22.85 9.11
CA ILE A 60 1.60 -23.01 9.35
C ILE A 60 1.14 -24.47 9.23
N LEU A 61 1.89 -25.31 8.52
CA LEU A 61 1.57 -26.73 8.34
C LEU A 61 1.97 -27.57 9.55
N ALA A 62 2.82 -27.05 10.46
CA ALA A 62 3.18 -27.72 11.69
C ALA A 62 2.16 -27.47 12.82
N CYS A 63 1.28 -26.49 12.68
CA CYS A 63 0.24 -26.21 13.68
C CYS A 63 -0.82 -27.32 13.73
N HIS A 64 -1.48 -27.42 14.89
CA HIS A 64 -2.66 -28.26 15.05
C HIS A 64 -3.76 -27.79 14.09
N LYS A 65 -4.47 -28.75 13.50
CA LYS A 65 -5.55 -28.55 12.53
C LYS A 65 -6.37 -29.83 12.40
N VAL A 66 -7.60 -29.71 11.92
CA VAL A 66 -8.50 -30.87 11.79
C VAL A 66 -8.05 -31.86 10.70
N GLY A 67 -7.32 -31.38 9.69
CA GLY A 67 -6.78 -32.18 8.59
C GLY A 67 -6.43 -31.32 7.38
N VAL A 68 -5.76 -31.89 6.38
CA VAL A 68 -5.55 -31.22 5.08
C VAL A 68 -6.74 -31.54 4.17
N LEU A 69 -7.32 -30.53 3.52
CA LEU A 69 -8.57 -30.62 2.74
C LEU A 69 -9.79 -31.12 3.53
N VAL A 70 -9.71 -31.13 4.87
CA VAL A 70 -10.84 -31.40 5.74
C VAL A 70 -11.29 -30.05 6.26
N HIS A 71 -12.42 -29.56 5.74
CA HIS A 71 -12.99 -28.27 6.12
C HIS A 71 -14.50 -28.25 5.88
N ASN A 72 -15.21 -27.38 6.57
CA ASN A 72 -16.63 -27.09 6.30
C ASN A 72 -16.85 -25.68 5.70
N CYS A 73 -15.76 -24.92 5.51
CA CYS A 73 -15.81 -23.54 5.07
C CYS A 73 -16.01 -23.35 3.56
N GLY A 74 -16.41 -22.15 3.16
CA GLY A 74 -16.33 -21.63 1.79
C GLY A 74 -15.51 -20.34 1.71
N HIS A 75 -15.09 -19.90 0.52
CA HIS A 75 -14.18 -18.75 0.34
C HIS A 75 -14.62 -17.39 0.90
N HIS A 76 -15.84 -17.27 1.44
CA HIS A 76 -16.20 -16.13 2.27
C HIS A 76 -15.55 -16.12 3.67
N GLU A 77 -14.94 -17.24 4.05
CA GLU A 77 -14.26 -17.51 5.33
C GLU A 77 -12.75 -17.65 5.11
N ASP A 78 -12.21 -17.16 3.99
CA ASP A 78 -10.76 -17.19 3.79
C ASP A 78 -10.07 -16.27 4.82
N ALA A 79 -9.15 -16.85 5.58
CA ALA A 79 -8.32 -16.15 6.55
C ALA A 79 -7.35 -15.18 5.88
N GLY A 80 -7.03 -14.10 6.60
CA GLY A 80 -6.07 -13.09 6.17
C GLY A 80 -5.11 -12.69 7.29
N VAL A 81 -3.96 -12.16 6.91
CA VAL A 81 -2.96 -11.64 7.85
C VAL A 81 -2.37 -10.32 7.37
N LYS A 82 -2.11 -9.42 8.30
CA LYS A 82 -1.28 -8.22 8.08
C LYS A 82 -0.02 -8.33 8.92
N CYS A 83 1.14 -8.46 8.28
CA CYS A 83 2.42 -8.49 8.97
C CYS A 83 3.01 -7.09 9.12
N ARG A 84 3.78 -6.86 10.18
CA ARG A 84 4.61 -5.67 10.32
C ARG A 84 5.76 -5.76 9.32
N LYS A 85 5.96 -4.70 8.53
CA LYS A 85 7.19 -4.53 7.75
C LYS A 85 8.27 -4.02 8.68
N GLU A 86 9.39 -4.72 8.74
CA GLU A 86 10.59 -4.29 9.48
C GLU A 86 11.53 -3.43 8.61
N ILE A 87 10.97 -2.87 7.54
CA ILE A 87 11.62 -1.97 6.59
C ILE A 87 10.63 -0.88 6.17
N ARG A 88 11.11 0.36 5.99
CA ARG A 88 10.31 1.50 5.51
C ARG A 88 11.14 2.48 4.68
N LEU A 89 10.45 3.31 3.89
CA LEU A 89 11.02 4.46 3.19
C LEU A 89 10.66 5.76 3.92
N VAL A 90 11.64 6.67 4.05
CA VAL A 90 11.47 7.97 4.72
C VAL A 90 12.07 9.09 3.87
N GLY A 91 11.42 10.26 3.86
CA GLY A 91 11.97 11.45 3.20
C GLY A 91 11.71 11.56 1.70
N GLY A 92 11.10 10.53 1.09
CA GLY A 92 10.62 10.57 -0.29
C GLY A 92 9.43 11.50 -0.51
N THR A 93 9.21 11.91 -1.76
CA THR A 93 8.03 12.70 -2.15
C THR A 93 6.81 11.83 -2.45
N THR A 94 7.06 10.58 -2.82
CA THR A 94 6.08 9.52 -3.08
C THR A 94 6.32 8.32 -2.17
N ASP A 95 5.36 7.38 -2.12
CA ASP A 95 5.45 6.21 -1.25
C ASP A 95 6.50 5.18 -1.71
N ASP A 96 6.92 5.24 -2.98
CA ASP A 96 7.86 4.33 -3.63
C ASP A 96 9.31 4.84 -3.65
N GLU A 97 9.62 5.91 -2.91
CA GLU A 97 10.99 6.40 -2.81
C GLU A 97 11.35 6.87 -1.39
N GLY A 98 12.64 6.88 -1.06
CA GLY A 98 13.11 7.40 0.21
C GLY A 98 14.40 6.76 0.73
N ARG A 99 14.89 7.29 1.85
CA ARG A 99 15.92 6.67 2.68
C ARG A 99 15.37 5.38 3.27
N ILE A 100 16.18 4.33 3.26
CA ILE A 100 15.79 3.04 3.85
C ILE A 100 16.06 3.08 5.35
N GLU A 101 15.05 2.68 6.12
CA GLU A 101 15.20 2.40 7.54
C GLU A 101 14.67 1.01 7.85
N ILE A 102 15.41 0.27 8.69
CA ILE A 102 15.04 -1.06 9.17
C ILE A 102 14.81 -1.05 10.68
N PHE A 103 13.88 -1.88 11.14
CA PHE A 103 13.51 -1.97 12.54
C PHE A 103 14.18 -3.17 13.18
N LEU A 104 15.12 -2.92 14.09
CA LEU A 104 15.85 -3.96 14.82
C LEU A 104 15.96 -3.60 16.29
N ASN A 105 15.84 -4.61 17.16
CA ASN A 105 16.00 -4.46 18.61
C ASN A 105 15.17 -3.32 19.22
N GLY A 106 13.96 -3.09 18.70
CA GLY A 106 13.04 -2.06 19.20
C GLY A 106 13.26 -0.65 18.64
N ALA A 107 14.22 -0.44 17.73
CA ALA A 107 14.54 0.87 17.17
C ALA A 107 14.70 0.85 15.64
N TRP A 108 14.33 1.97 15.01
CA TRP A 108 14.63 2.22 13.61
C TRP A 108 16.09 2.68 13.46
N GLY A 109 16.73 2.22 12.41
CA GLY A 109 18.07 2.67 12.01
C GLY A 109 18.25 2.58 10.50
N THR A 110 19.28 3.26 10.00
CA THR A 110 19.54 3.43 8.57
C THR A 110 20.50 2.36 8.04
N ILE A 111 20.75 2.39 6.74
CA ILE A 111 21.75 1.56 6.06
C ILE A 111 22.78 2.51 5.46
N CYS A 112 24.07 2.21 5.59
CA CYS A 112 25.13 2.96 4.93
C CYS A 112 25.16 2.69 3.41
N ASP A 113 25.58 3.69 2.63
CA ASP A 113 25.70 3.62 1.18
C ASP A 113 27.01 2.99 0.68
N ASP A 114 27.94 2.64 1.59
CA ASP A 114 29.12 1.86 1.27
C ASP A 114 28.72 0.50 0.71
N SER A 115 29.23 0.19 -0.48
CA SER A 115 28.84 -0.96 -1.31
C SER A 115 27.37 -1.03 -1.75
N TRP A 116 26.53 -0.04 -1.42
CA TRP A 116 25.10 -0.03 -1.73
C TRP A 116 24.82 0.06 -3.24
N GLY A 117 24.34 -1.04 -3.80
CA GLY A 117 24.11 -1.22 -5.22
C GLY A 117 22.66 -1.57 -5.58
N MET A 118 22.46 -1.86 -6.88
CA MET A 118 21.15 -2.20 -7.42
C MET A 118 20.60 -3.52 -6.89
N ASP A 119 21.46 -4.51 -6.59
CA ASP A 119 21.01 -5.78 -6.05
C ASP A 119 20.48 -5.63 -4.62
N ASP A 120 21.11 -4.79 -3.81
CA ASP A 120 20.64 -4.43 -2.46
C ASP A 120 19.32 -3.68 -2.52
N ALA A 121 19.26 -2.68 -3.41
CA ALA A 121 18.05 -1.91 -3.65
C ALA A 121 16.89 -2.81 -4.14
N ASN A 122 17.16 -3.79 -4.99
CA ASN A 122 16.16 -4.75 -5.47
C ASN A 122 15.60 -5.59 -4.33
N VAL A 123 16.46 -6.11 -3.44
CA VAL A 123 16.04 -6.84 -2.24
C VAL A 123 15.20 -5.96 -1.34
N ALA A 124 15.63 -4.72 -1.06
CA ALA A 124 14.89 -3.77 -0.25
C ALA A 124 13.51 -3.43 -0.83
N CYS A 125 13.43 -3.10 -2.12
CA CYS A 125 12.17 -2.79 -2.80
C CYS A 125 11.21 -3.99 -2.80
N ARG A 126 11.72 -5.20 -3.07
CA ARG A 126 10.90 -6.42 -3.01
C ARG A 126 10.41 -6.71 -1.60
N GLN A 127 11.24 -6.52 -0.58
CA GLN A 127 10.85 -6.64 0.82
C GLN A 127 9.78 -5.61 1.22
N LEU A 128 9.83 -4.41 0.62
CA LEU A 128 8.82 -3.37 0.75
C LEU A 128 7.53 -3.68 -0.05
N GLY A 129 7.51 -4.71 -0.90
CA GLY A 129 6.36 -5.13 -1.69
C GLY A 129 6.28 -4.49 -3.09
N TYR A 130 7.35 -3.88 -3.56
CA TYR A 130 7.52 -3.39 -4.92
C TYR A 130 8.10 -4.49 -5.83
N SER A 131 8.06 -4.31 -7.15
CA SER A 131 8.59 -5.34 -8.07
C SER A 131 10.11 -5.38 -8.12
N ALA A 132 10.74 -4.21 -8.14
CA ALA A 132 12.19 -4.02 -8.27
C ALA A 132 12.58 -2.61 -7.82
N ALA A 133 13.87 -2.35 -7.75
CA ALA A 133 14.40 -0.99 -7.66
C ALA A 133 14.52 -0.37 -9.06
N GLU A 134 14.10 0.88 -9.20
CA GLU A 134 14.43 1.74 -10.32
C GLU A 134 15.82 2.36 -10.11
N VAL A 135 16.11 2.77 -8.86
CA VAL A 135 17.34 3.49 -8.49
C VAL A 135 17.79 3.10 -7.09
N ALA A 136 19.09 2.87 -6.92
CA ALA A 136 19.79 2.92 -5.64
C ALA A 136 20.41 4.31 -5.44
N THR A 137 20.13 4.97 -4.34
CA THR A 137 20.63 6.32 -4.05
C THR A 137 21.58 6.31 -2.86
N SER A 138 22.59 7.16 -2.91
CA SER A 138 23.59 7.36 -1.86
C SER A 138 23.54 8.78 -1.30
N SER A 139 24.44 9.06 -0.37
CA SER A 139 24.77 10.35 0.22
C SER A 139 23.55 11.08 0.81
N ALA A 140 22.70 10.33 1.50
CA ALA A 140 21.50 10.84 2.14
C ALA A 140 20.61 11.65 1.18
N SER A 141 20.45 11.18 -0.07
CA SER A 141 19.66 11.85 -1.13
C SER A 141 18.23 12.21 -0.72
N TYR A 142 17.64 11.44 0.21
CA TYR A 142 16.30 11.69 0.78
C TYR A 142 16.35 12.30 2.20
N GLY A 143 17.47 12.94 2.53
CA GLY A 143 17.79 13.48 3.85
C GLY A 143 18.48 12.46 4.75
N ALA A 144 19.29 12.97 5.68
CA ALA A 144 19.96 12.19 6.69
C ALA A 144 18.96 11.67 7.73
N GLY A 145 19.16 10.43 8.16
CA GLY A 145 18.49 9.84 9.31
C GLY A 145 19.11 10.28 10.62
N THR A 146 18.68 9.59 11.69
CA THR A 146 19.17 9.82 13.05
C THR A 146 19.19 8.50 13.81
N GLY A 147 20.12 8.36 14.76
CA GLY A 147 20.14 7.22 15.67
C GLY A 147 21.15 6.18 15.24
N GLN A 148 20.71 4.93 15.08
CA GLN A 148 21.59 3.81 14.72
C GLN A 148 21.72 3.71 13.20
N ILE A 149 22.91 3.32 12.73
CA ILE A 149 23.11 2.78 11.39
C ILE A 149 23.23 1.26 11.59
N TRP A 150 22.27 0.51 11.06
CA TRP A 150 22.16 -0.91 11.35
C TRP A 150 23.02 -1.77 10.43
N LEU A 151 23.18 -1.37 9.19
CA LEU A 151 23.91 -2.13 8.18
C LEU A 151 24.89 -1.23 7.44
N ASP A 152 26.00 -1.85 7.06
CA ASP A 152 27.11 -1.27 6.31
C ASP A 152 27.73 -2.37 5.45
N ASP A 153 28.32 -1.99 4.32
CA ASP A 153 28.82 -2.89 3.28
C ASP A 153 27.81 -3.99 2.91
N VAL A 154 26.56 -3.60 2.65
CA VAL A 154 25.53 -4.55 2.23
C VAL A 154 25.87 -5.05 0.82
N GLN A 155 25.91 -6.36 0.66
CA GLN A 155 26.28 -7.04 -0.58
C GLN A 155 25.33 -8.20 -0.83
N CYS A 156 24.17 -7.90 -1.40
CA CYS A 156 23.19 -8.88 -1.83
C CYS A 156 23.58 -9.49 -3.18
N ASP A 157 23.24 -10.77 -3.38
CA ASP A 157 23.25 -11.44 -4.68
C ASP A 157 21.96 -11.16 -5.48
N GLY A 158 20.98 -10.48 -4.87
CA GLY A 158 19.69 -10.11 -5.45
C GLY A 158 18.60 -11.17 -5.28
N SER A 159 18.94 -12.35 -4.76
CA SER A 159 18.01 -13.47 -4.57
C SER A 159 17.37 -13.51 -3.19
N GLU A 160 17.93 -12.77 -2.23
CA GLU A 160 17.58 -12.76 -0.82
C GLU A 160 16.14 -12.30 -0.57
N GLY A 161 15.47 -12.95 0.38
CA GLY A 161 14.08 -12.60 0.73
C GLY A 161 13.95 -11.28 1.50
N HIS A 162 15.01 -10.82 2.16
CA HIS A 162 15.03 -9.59 2.96
C HIS A 162 16.46 -9.07 3.14
N ILE A 163 16.61 -7.77 3.40
CA ILE A 163 17.91 -7.08 3.38
C ILE A 163 18.90 -7.59 4.44
N LEU A 164 18.41 -8.10 5.58
CA LEU A 164 19.26 -8.65 6.64
C LEU A 164 19.87 -10.02 6.30
N ALA A 165 19.40 -10.69 5.25
CA ALA A 165 19.96 -11.94 4.78
C ALA A 165 21.15 -11.74 3.83
N CYS A 166 21.37 -10.52 3.35
CA CYS A 166 22.50 -10.19 2.48
C CYS A 166 23.80 -10.17 3.29
N ASN A 167 24.92 -10.44 2.61
CA ASN A 167 26.23 -10.34 3.24
C ASN A 167 26.47 -8.90 3.73
N ASN A 168 27.03 -8.76 4.93
CA ASN A 168 27.38 -7.48 5.55
C ASN A 168 28.39 -7.71 6.69
N ASN A 169 28.98 -6.63 7.22
CA ASN A 169 30.00 -6.70 8.28
C ASN A 169 29.44 -7.01 9.69
N GLY A 170 28.12 -7.23 9.81
CA GLY A 170 27.41 -7.46 11.06
C GLY A 170 26.56 -6.26 11.49
N VAL A 171 25.44 -6.55 12.17
CA VAL A 171 24.48 -5.52 12.59
C VAL A 171 25.13 -4.52 13.55
N GLY A 172 25.04 -3.22 13.21
CA GLY A 172 25.59 -2.12 14.00
C GLY A 172 27.12 -1.96 13.89
N VAL A 173 27.78 -2.75 13.04
CA VAL A 173 29.21 -2.62 12.74
C VAL A 173 29.35 -1.77 11.49
N HIS A 174 29.73 -0.50 11.67
CA HIS A 174 29.90 0.44 10.56
C HIS A 174 30.94 1.52 10.89
N ASN A 175 31.47 2.18 9.87
CA ASN A 175 32.31 3.38 10.01
C ASN A 175 31.62 4.67 9.49
N CYS A 176 30.40 4.55 8.99
CA CYS A 176 29.66 5.65 8.36
C CYS A 176 29.03 6.64 9.35
N GLY A 177 28.71 7.84 8.84
CA GLY A 177 27.78 8.79 9.44
C GLY A 177 26.49 8.93 8.62
N HIS A 178 25.48 9.62 9.16
CA HIS A 178 24.18 9.78 8.47
C HIS A 178 24.23 10.62 7.18
N GLY A 179 25.39 11.19 6.83
CA GLY A 179 25.60 11.75 5.50
C GLY A 179 25.67 10.69 4.40
N GLU A 180 25.87 9.43 4.78
CA GLU A 180 26.07 8.24 3.93
C GLU A 180 24.83 7.32 4.00
N ASP A 181 23.68 7.82 4.46
CA ASP A 181 22.49 6.97 4.51
C ASP A 181 21.97 6.64 3.10
N ALA A 182 21.81 5.34 2.83
CA ALA A 182 21.31 4.80 1.59
C ALA A 182 19.79 5.01 1.42
N GLY A 183 19.36 5.06 0.17
CA GLY A 183 17.96 5.15 -0.22
C GLY A 183 17.68 4.46 -1.54
N VAL A 184 16.41 4.45 -1.92
CA VAL A 184 15.94 3.85 -3.17
C VAL A 184 14.77 4.60 -3.78
N LYS A 185 14.57 4.37 -5.07
CA LYS A 185 13.30 4.52 -5.76
C LYS A 185 12.89 3.15 -6.31
N CYS A 186 11.67 2.73 -6.03
CA CYS A 186 11.14 1.42 -6.38
C CYS A 186 10.15 1.47 -7.53
N GLU A 187 10.05 0.38 -8.27
CA GLU A 187 9.05 0.19 -9.32
C GLU A 187 7.74 -0.35 -8.75
N ASN A 188 6.62 0.24 -9.17
CA ASN A 188 5.31 -0.30 -8.85
C ASN A 188 5.12 -1.69 -9.50
N PRO A 189 4.54 -2.68 -8.80
CA PRO A 189 4.37 -4.01 -9.36
C PRO A 189 3.62 -3.99 -10.71
N PRO A 190 4.05 -4.78 -11.72
CA PRO A 190 3.27 -4.98 -12.94
C PRO A 190 1.88 -5.52 -12.57
N GLY A 191 0.85 -4.68 -12.67
CA GLY A 191 -0.53 -5.05 -12.32
C GLY A 191 -1.02 -4.57 -10.94
N ALA A 192 -0.21 -3.82 -10.18
CA ALA A 192 -0.73 -2.98 -9.11
C ALA A 192 -1.63 -1.89 -9.71
N LYS A 193 -2.91 -2.22 -9.93
CA LYS A 193 -3.95 -1.20 -10.03
C LYS A 193 -3.88 -0.44 -8.71
N MET A 194 -3.48 0.83 -8.74
CA MET A 194 -3.60 1.73 -7.58
C MET A 194 -5.02 1.59 -7.01
N LYS A 195 -5.21 0.77 -5.97
CA LYS A 195 -6.38 0.83 -5.10
C LYS A 195 -6.16 2.04 -4.21
N ARG A 196 -6.30 3.24 -4.77
CA ARG A 196 -6.49 4.45 -3.97
C ARG A 196 -7.90 4.40 -3.37
N VAL A 197 -8.03 3.67 -2.27
CA VAL A 197 -9.13 3.87 -1.31
C VAL A 197 -8.53 4.69 -0.18
N LEU A 198 -8.77 5.99 -0.18
CA LEU A 198 -8.48 6.84 0.98
C LEU A 198 -9.35 6.36 2.15
N ARG A 199 -8.73 5.74 3.16
CA ARG A 199 -9.33 5.58 4.49
C ARG A 199 -9.16 6.91 5.22
N VAL A 200 -10.26 7.56 5.55
CA VAL A 200 -10.27 8.85 6.24
C VAL A 200 -10.44 8.61 7.74
N ASP A 201 -9.38 8.15 8.41
CA ASP A 201 -9.39 7.92 9.86
C ASP A 201 -8.88 9.18 10.59
N ASN A 202 -9.75 10.19 10.71
CA ASN A 202 -9.77 11.27 11.73
C ASN A 202 -10.44 12.54 11.19
N LEU A 203 -11.77 12.59 11.21
CA LEU A 203 -12.50 13.85 11.09
C LEU A 203 -13.47 14.00 12.27
N GLY A 204 -13.27 15.06 13.04
CA GLY A 204 -14.20 15.49 14.09
C GLY A 204 -15.60 15.69 13.50
N ILE A 205 -16.56 14.91 13.99
CA ILE A 205 -17.93 14.90 13.50
C ILE A 205 -18.64 16.17 13.97
N LEU A 206 -18.71 17.20 13.14
CA LEU A 206 -19.64 18.32 13.37
C LEU A 206 -21.05 17.91 12.91
N ARG A 207 -21.82 17.33 13.83
CA ARG A 207 -23.24 17.02 13.62
C ARG A 207 -24.06 18.31 13.58
N ARG A 208 -24.47 18.76 12.40
CA ARG A 208 -25.76 19.45 12.18
C ARG A 208 -26.10 19.49 10.69
N ARG A 209 -27.20 18.80 10.35
CA ARG A 209 -27.79 18.55 9.01
C ARG A 209 -26.97 17.55 8.16
N GLN A 210 -27.67 16.58 7.59
CA GLN A 210 -27.14 15.37 6.94
C GLN A 210 -26.36 15.68 5.64
N GLN A 211 -25.17 16.27 5.76
CA GLN A 211 -24.17 16.38 4.69
C GLN A 211 -22.79 16.05 5.26
N LEU A 212 -22.12 15.07 4.67
CA LEU A 212 -20.71 14.79 4.92
C LEU A 212 -19.90 15.78 4.07
N VAL A 213 -19.08 16.60 4.70
CA VAL A 213 -18.26 17.62 4.02
C VAL A 213 -16.78 17.25 4.18
N LEU A 214 -16.12 16.87 3.09
CA LEU A 214 -14.67 16.61 3.07
C LEU A 214 -13.94 17.85 2.58
N ARG A 215 -12.84 18.21 3.25
CA ARG A 215 -11.98 19.34 2.89
C ARG A 215 -10.63 18.81 2.41
N VAL A 216 -10.28 19.06 1.15
CA VAL A 216 -9.00 18.63 0.55
C VAL A 216 -8.27 19.84 0.00
N THR A 217 -6.94 19.86 0.19
CA THR A 217 -6.03 20.93 -0.25
C THR A 217 -5.35 20.59 -1.57
N GLU A 218 -4.88 21.62 -2.28
CA GLU A 218 -4.19 21.48 -3.57
C GLU A 218 -2.92 20.61 -3.47
N LYS A 219 -2.19 20.70 -2.35
CA LYS A 219 -1.02 19.85 -2.07
C LYS A 219 -1.38 18.36 -1.97
N GLU A 220 -2.57 18.02 -1.46
CA GLU A 220 -3.01 16.63 -1.29
C GLU A 220 -3.45 16.01 -2.64
N LEU A 221 -3.98 16.83 -3.56
CA LEU A 221 -4.34 16.40 -4.91
C LEU A 221 -3.11 16.14 -5.78
N VAL A 222 -2.09 17.01 -5.70
CA VAL A 222 -0.83 16.86 -6.44
C VAL A 222 -0.03 15.65 -5.93
N ARG A 223 0.04 15.43 -4.60
CA ARG A 223 0.62 14.20 -4.01
C ARG A 223 -0.06 12.92 -4.49
N SER A 224 -1.33 13.03 -4.90
CA SER A 224 -2.11 11.90 -5.42
C SER A 224 -1.99 11.74 -6.94
N GLY A 225 -1.08 12.46 -7.63
CA GLY A 225 -0.80 12.29 -9.06
C GLY A 225 -1.89 12.79 -10.00
N TRP A 226 -2.71 13.75 -9.57
CA TRP A 226 -3.73 14.39 -10.41
C TRP A 226 -3.27 15.76 -10.89
N MET A 227 -3.54 16.08 -12.15
CA MET A 227 -3.33 17.42 -12.72
C MET A 227 -4.69 18.09 -13.02
N MET A 228 -4.80 19.37 -12.67
CA MET A 228 -6.00 20.16 -12.86
C MET A 228 -5.85 21.07 -14.08
N TYR A 229 -6.83 21.04 -14.98
CA TYR A 229 -6.90 21.97 -16.12
C TYR A 229 -8.19 22.77 -16.08
N ASN A 230 -8.05 24.07 -16.33
CA ASN A 230 -9.19 24.99 -16.44
C ASN A 230 -9.50 25.19 -17.92
N VAL A 231 -10.69 24.78 -18.36
CA VAL A 231 -11.13 24.95 -19.75
C VAL A 231 -12.37 25.83 -19.75
N THR A 232 -12.21 27.03 -20.28
CA THR A 232 -13.26 28.04 -20.40
C THR A 232 -13.90 27.97 -21.79
N ASP A 233 -15.17 27.56 -21.84
CA ASP A 233 -16.10 27.83 -22.95
C ASP A 233 -16.88 29.12 -22.60
N PRO A 234 -17.12 30.05 -23.54
CA PRO A 234 -17.83 31.30 -23.28
C PRO A 234 -19.26 31.14 -22.71
N ASN A 235 -19.89 29.95 -22.83
CA ASN A 235 -21.23 29.69 -22.29
C ASN A 235 -21.27 28.64 -21.17
N LYS A 236 -20.14 27.99 -20.83
CA LYS A 236 -20.06 26.98 -19.77
C LYS A 236 -18.66 26.92 -19.16
N THR A 237 -18.59 26.77 -17.84
CA THR A 237 -17.32 26.48 -17.15
C THR A 237 -17.22 24.97 -16.95
N TYR A 238 -16.08 24.37 -17.22
CA TYR A 238 -15.84 22.95 -16.94
C TYR A 238 -14.57 22.79 -16.11
N MET A 239 -14.56 21.78 -15.24
CA MET A 239 -13.34 21.35 -14.57
C MET A 239 -12.92 19.99 -15.12
N LEU A 240 -11.69 19.92 -15.63
CA LEU A 240 -11.10 18.69 -16.13
C LEU A 240 -10.15 18.13 -15.08
N VAL A 241 -10.44 16.91 -14.63
CA VAL A 241 -9.58 16.15 -13.73
C VAL A 241 -9.11 14.92 -14.49
N ALA A 242 -7.83 14.91 -14.85
CA ALA A 242 -7.25 13.85 -15.66
C ALA A 242 -6.25 13.03 -14.84
N THR A 243 -6.32 11.71 -15.00
CA THR A 243 -5.23 10.80 -14.63
C THR A 243 -4.34 10.61 -15.86
N MET A 244 -3.09 11.00 -15.72
CA MET A 244 -2.06 10.85 -16.74
C MET A 244 -1.14 9.70 -16.34
N VAL A 245 -0.82 8.81 -17.28
CA VAL A 245 0.19 7.76 -17.10
C VAL A 245 1.25 7.94 -18.17
N SER A 246 2.52 7.94 -17.75
CA SER A 246 3.66 8.01 -18.67
C SER A 246 4.02 6.60 -19.13
N VAL A 247 4.11 6.40 -20.44
CA VAL A 247 4.59 5.14 -21.05
C VAL A 247 5.65 5.49 -22.09
N ASN A 248 6.89 5.06 -21.89
CA ASN A 248 8.02 5.23 -22.82
C ASN A 248 8.10 6.65 -23.40
N THR A 249 8.27 7.65 -22.53
CA THR A 249 8.33 9.11 -22.85
C THR A 249 7.04 9.73 -23.42
N THR A 250 5.99 8.93 -23.61
CA THR A 250 4.68 9.41 -24.08
C THR A 250 3.73 9.53 -22.89
N VAL A 251 3.19 10.73 -22.65
CA VAL A 251 2.18 10.93 -21.61
C VAL A 251 0.81 10.58 -22.19
N VAL A 252 0.17 9.54 -21.65
CA VAL A 252 -1.13 9.05 -22.10
C VAL A 252 -2.19 9.39 -21.06
N MET A 253 -3.26 10.06 -21.49
CA MET A 253 -4.42 10.34 -20.65
C MET A 253 -5.26 9.07 -20.53
N VAL A 254 -5.28 8.45 -19.35
CA VAL A 254 -5.97 7.17 -19.15
C VAL A 254 -7.39 7.33 -18.62
N LYS A 255 -7.66 8.48 -17.98
CA LYS A 255 -9.00 8.79 -17.49
C LYS A 255 -9.19 10.30 -17.42
N MET A 256 -10.27 10.79 -17.99
CA MET A 256 -10.65 12.20 -17.92
C MET A 256 -12.05 12.30 -17.31
N LEU A 257 -12.17 13.03 -16.21
CA LEU A 257 -13.46 13.46 -15.69
C LEU A 257 -13.71 14.90 -16.13
N VAL A 258 -14.85 15.11 -16.79
CA VAL A 258 -15.38 16.43 -17.13
C VAL A 258 -16.51 16.71 -16.15
N LEU A 259 -16.36 17.75 -15.35
CA LEU A 259 -17.38 18.17 -14.37
C LEU A 259 -18.11 19.40 -14.90
N ASP A 260 -19.43 19.26 -15.16
CA ASP A 260 -20.34 20.35 -15.52
C ASP A 260 -20.88 20.99 -14.22
N VAL A 261 -20.76 22.32 -14.07
CA VAL A 261 -20.87 23.01 -12.76
C VAL A 261 -22.25 23.64 -12.46
N ASN A 262 -23.31 23.30 -13.20
CA ASN A 262 -24.64 23.90 -12.97
C ASN A 262 -25.75 22.86 -12.90
N PHE A 263 -26.44 22.61 -11.76
CA PHE A 263 -27.88 22.15 -11.73
C PHE A 263 -28.59 22.18 -10.34
N LYS A 264 -29.94 22.04 -10.39
CA LYS A 264 -30.99 22.26 -9.36
C LYS A 264 -31.70 20.95 -8.89
N SER A 265 -31.57 20.59 -7.60
CA SER A 265 -32.46 19.71 -6.75
C SER A 265 -32.25 18.16 -6.65
N ARG A 266 -32.97 17.51 -5.70
CA ARG A 266 -32.48 16.59 -4.61
C ARG A 266 -32.83 15.08 -4.67
N GLU A 267 -33.74 14.58 -5.51
CA GLU A 267 -34.43 13.29 -5.21
C GLU A 267 -33.89 11.96 -5.81
N SER A 268 -32.83 11.91 -6.62
CA SER A 268 -32.27 10.63 -7.14
C SER A 268 -31.07 10.02 -6.37
N CYS A 269 -30.85 10.35 -5.09
CA CYS A 269 -29.53 10.14 -4.43
C CYS A 269 -29.29 8.73 -3.86
N LEU A 270 -30.33 7.93 -3.59
CA LEU A 270 -30.21 6.72 -2.75
C LEU A 270 -29.80 5.41 -3.46
N LYS A 271 -29.39 5.43 -4.75
CA LYS A 271 -29.01 4.18 -5.46
C LYS A 271 -27.76 4.23 -6.38
N ARG A 272 -26.91 5.27 -6.40
CA ARG A 272 -25.72 5.30 -7.29
C ARG A 272 -24.42 5.82 -6.64
N ARG A 273 -23.29 5.26 -7.14
CA ARG A 273 -21.89 5.35 -6.65
C ARG A 273 -21.11 6.57 -7.16
N ASN A 274 -21.51 7.83 -6.94
CA ASN A 274 -20.64 8.96 -7.32
C ASN A 274 -20.77 10.18 -6.38
N ILE A 275 -19.66 10.89 -6.23
CA ILE A 275 -19.35 11.92 -5.23
C ILE A 275 -19.08 13.27 -5.96
N ASP A 276 -19.53 14.40 -5.42
CA ASP A 276 -19.47 15.77 -6.02
C ASP A 276 -18.54 16.70 -5.22
N ILE A 277 -17.85 17.71 -5.82
CA ILE A 277 -16.91 18.63 -5.14
C ILE A 277 -17.07 20.11 -5.57
N GLY A 278 -17.38 21.04 -4.63
CA GLY A 278 -17.35 22.51 -4.75
C GLY A 278 -16.15 23.19 -4.03
N ARG A 279 -16.00 24.52 -4.10
CA ARG A 279 -14.85 25.29 -3.55
C ARG A 279 -15.32 26.33 -2.54
N ASN A 280 -14.69 26.42 -1.35
CA ASN A 280 -15.16 27.34 -0.28
C ASN A 280 -14.25 28.56 -0.08
N THR A 281 -12.96 28.48 -0.45
CA THR A 281 -11.98 29.60 -0.45
C THR A 281 -10.83 29.28 -1.41
N ALA A 282 -9.94 30.24 -1.71
CA ALA A 282 -8.86 30.12 -2.69
C ALA A 282 -8.01 28.84 -2.58
N SER A 283 -7.92 28.22 -1.40
CA SER A 283 -7.06 27.07 -1.11
C SER A 283 -7.79 25.79 -0.65
N SER A 284 -9.13 25.70 -0.74
CA SER A 284 -9.85 24.49 -0.26
C SER A 284 -11.15 24.13 -1.01
N TYR A 285 -11.40 22.83 -1.16
CA TYR A 285 -12.60 22.25 -1.79
C TYR A 285 -13.52 21.55 -0.76
N ILE A 286 -14.82 21.47 -1.02
CA ILE A 286 -15.91 20.86 -0.25
C ILE A 286 -16.59 19.80 -1.11
N ILE A 287 -16.80 18.60 -0.59
CA ILE A 287 -17.45 17.49 -1.34
C ILE A 287 -18.92 17.30 -0.90
N THR A 288 -19.91 17.30 -1.81
CA THR A 288 -21.36 17.11 -1.52
C THR A 288 -22.18 16.42 -2.64
N CYS A 289 -22.71 15.20 -2.45
CA CYS A 289 -23.39 14.40 -3.51
C CYS A 289 -24.77 14.94 -4.03
N THR A 290 -24.99 15.00 -5.37
CA THR A 290 -26.31 15.26 -6.04
C THR A 290 -26.54 14.50 -7.39
N THR A 291 -27.72 14.62 -8.03
CA THR A 291 -28.47 13.56 -8.78
C THR A 291 -28.68 13.79 -10.30
N ALA A 292 -28.53 12.75 -11.18
CA ALA A 292 -28.88 12.82 -12.62
C ALA A 292 -29.32 11.47 -13.27
N VAL A 293 -30.25 11.55 -14.24
CA VAL A 293 -31.00 10.48 -14.94
C VAL A 293 -30.26 10.01 -16.21
N VAL A 294 -30.28 8.70 -16.50
CA VAL A 294 -29.77 8.10 -17.75
C VAL A 294 -30.96 7.55 -18.55
N PRO A 295 -31.17 7.92 -19.84
CA PRO A 295 -32.17 7.26 -20.67
C PRO A 295 -31.66 5.91 -21.16
N GLU A 296 -32.58 4.94 -21.21
CA GLU A 296 -32.38 3.59 -21.73
C GLU A 296 -32.12 3.58 -23.25
N THR A 297 -31.30 2.60 -23.64
CA THR A 297 -31.11 1.95 -24.95
C THR A 297 -31.84 2.50 -26.17
N LEU A 298 -31.10 2.66 -27.27
CA LEU A 298 -31.57 2.35 -28.63
C LEU A 298 -30.39 1.72 -29.40
N ASN A 299 -30.64 0.49 -29.88
CA ASN A 299 -29.84 -0.42 -30.74
C ASN A 299 -28.44 -0.01 -31.20
#